data_AF-A0A397HSA9-F1
#
_entry.id   AF-A0A397HSA9-F1
#
_cell.length_a   1.000
_cell.length_b   1.000
_cell.length_c   1.000
_cell.angle_alpha   90.00
_cell.angle_beta   90.00
_cell.angle_gamma   90.00
#
_symmetry.space_group_name_H-M   'P 1'
#
loop_
_entity.id
_entity.type
_entity.pdbx_description
1 polymer ?
#
loop_
_entity_poly.entity_id
_entity_poly.type
_entity_poly.pdbx_seq_one_letter_code
_entity_poly.pdbx_strand_id
1 'polypeptide(L)'
;MPPKRKRSRENDAHDNAARNKRFAYLKPQVRQVSERTIKSKWTTLPEPVQDKIRDLFRALERPVIVRQQNERKRIEAQAAVQAVVRNLGKRLPRMPFPPVSKESVFEYEAALNEHVSLESSLATMTDSVDLLKAEIEREEALLAKETKQLQEMEKNANRVEAERKRQMKNEHPALRQLDDIPKNQGPGAHFTILEAKDSQSAFDELENDPEISGLLKQLNGHLKSMQNNVAPLTGLKDAITRSEAVLSLFSAPEAP
;
A
#
# COMPACT_ATOMS: atom_id res chain seq x y z
N MET A 1 27.89 -54.08 30.20
CA MET A 1 26.83 -53.29 29.50
C MET A 1 27.31 -51.86 29.34
N PRO A 2 27.31 -51.27 28.13
CA PRO A 2 27.79 -49.90 27.96
C PRO A 2 26.66 -48.89 28.25
N PRO A 3 26.96 -47.74 28.87
CA PRO A 3 25.93 -46.79 29.30
C PRO A 3 25.35 -46.00 28.11
N LYS A 4 24.03 -45.80 28.14
CA LYS A 4 23.26 -45.03 27.16
C LYS A 4 23.74 -43.56 27.13
N ARG A 5 24.29 -43.12 25.99
CA ARG A 5 24.60 -41.71 25.73
C ARG A 5 23.32 -40.88 25.73
N LYS A 6 23.18 -40.01 26.72
CA LYS A 6 22.13 -38.97 26.83
C LYS A 6 22.38 -37.94 25.73
N ARG A 7 21.59 -37.94 24.66
CA ARG A 7 21.56 -36.86 23.66
C ARG A 7 20.90 -35.64 24.30
N SER A 8 21.71 -34.79 24.92
CA SER A 8 21.28 -33.50 25.46
C SER A 8 21.05 -32.50 24.33
N ARG A 9 19.80 -32.04 24.25
CA ARG A 9 19.32 -30.72 23.79
C ARG A 9 20.41 -29.74 23.33
N GLU A 10 20.74 -29.80 22.05
CA GLU A 10 21.50 -28.74 21.35
C GLU A 10 20.54 -27.73 20.68
N ASN A 11 19.26 -28.11 20.50
CA ASN A 11 18.23 -27.27 19.88
C ASN A 11 17.77 -26.07 20.74
N ASP A 12 17.92 -26.14 22.07
CA ASP A 12 17.40 -25.07 22.96
C ASP A 12 18.29 -23.81 22.98
N ALA A 13 19.56 -23.91 22.56
CA ALA A 13 20.48 -22.77 22.52
C ALA A 13 20.21 -21.83 21.32
N HIS A 14 19.83 -22.38 20.16
CA HIS A 14 19.51 -21.59 18.98
C HIS A 14 18.16 -20.87 19.07
N ASP A 15 17.21 -21.38 19.86
CA ASP A 15 15.90 -20.76 20.03
C ASP A 15 15.96 -19.44 20.84
N ASN A 16 16.94 -19.26 21.72
CA ASN A 16 17.09 -18.01 22.50
C ASN A 16 17.59 -16.83 21.66
N ALA A 17 18.50 -17.06 20.70
CA ALA A 17 18.95 -16.02 19.77
C ALA A 17 17.84 -15.61 18.77
N ALA A 18 16.89 -16.52 18.50
CA ALA A 18 15.78 -16.30 17.58
C ALA A 18 14.62 -15.50 18.21
N ARG A 19 14.48 -15.52 19.55
CA ARG A 19 13.43 -14.76 20.27
C ARG A 19 13.64 -13.25 20.30
N ASN A 20 14.85 -12.76 19.98
CA ASN A 20 15.21 -11.35 20.12
C ASN A 20 15.24 -10.58 18.78
N LYS A 21 14.58 -11.09 17.74
CA LYS A 21 14.56 -10.44 16.42
C LYS A 21 13.27 -9.62 16.27
N ARG A 22 13.42 -8.31 16.02
CA ARG A 22 12.34 -7.32 15.76
C ARG A 22 11.54 -7.57 14.47
N PHE A 23 11.89 -8.59 13.69
CA PHE A 23 11.30 -8.88 12.37
C PHE A 23 10.90 -10.35 12.27
N ALA A 24 9.88 -10.64 11.45
CA ALA A 24 9.45 -11.99 11.14
C ALA A 24 10.60 -12.76 10.47
N TYR A 25 10.93 -13.95 10.99
CA TYR A 25 11.92 -14.84 10.39
C TYR A 25 11.30 -16.22 10.19
N LEU A 26 11.68 -16.87 9.09
CA LEU A 26 11.23 -18.23 8.81
C LEU A 26 12.00 -19.21 9.71
N LYS A 27 11.26 -20.00 10.51
CA LYS A 27 11.85 -21.10 11.29
C LYS A 27 11.96 -22.35 10.42
N PRO A 28 13.13 -22.99 10.33
CA PRO A 28 13.25 -24.27 9.65
C PRO A 28 12.39 -25.31 10.39
N GLN A 29 11.35 -25.81 9.72
CA GLN A 29 10.41 -26.79 10.28
C GLN A 29 10.60 -28.15 9.61
N VAL A 30 11.01 -29.14 10.40
CA VAL A 30 11.08 -30.54 9.92
C VAL A 30 9.68 -31.15 10.01
N ARG A 31 9.09 -31.51 8.86
CA ARG A 31 7.82 -32.24 8.80
C ARG A 31 8.07 -33.72 8.62
N GLN A 32 7.50 -34.56 9.48
CA GLN A 32 7.49 -36.00 9.27
C GLN A 32 6.41 -36.34 8.24
N VAL A 33 6.80 -36.99 7.14
CA VAL A 33 5.91 -37.37 6.04
C VAL A 33 5.74 -38.88 6.05
N SER A 34 4.50 -39.36 6.00
CA SER A 34 4.25 -40.80 5.98
C SER A 34 4.69 -41.44 4.66
N GLU A 35 5.17 -42.68 4.70
CA GLU A 35 5.58 -43.41 3.49
C GLU A 35 4.45 -43.54 2.45
N ARG A 36 3.19 -43.63 2.91
CA ARG A 36 2.02 -43.64 2.03
C ARG A 36 1.92 -42.35 1.23
N THR A 37 2.21 -41.21 1.86
CA THR A 37 2.21 -39.90 1.20
C THR A 37 3.34 -39.79 0.19
N ILE A 38 4.52 -40.31 0.52
CA ILE A 38 5.66 -40.39 -0.40
C ILE A 38 5.28 -41.23 -1.63
N LYS A 39 4.81 -42.46 -1.43
CA LYS A 39 4.49 -43.38 -2.54
C LYS A 39 3.30 -42.94 -3.40
N SER A 40 2.35 -42.18 -2.84
CA SER A 40 1.15 -41.73 -3.57
C SER A 40 1.26 -40.36 -4.21
N LYS A 41 1.91 -39.39 -3.55
CA LYS A 41 1.94 -37.99 -3.99
C LYS A 41 3.27 -37.56 -4.59
N TRP A 42 4.36 -38.29 -4.34
CA TRP A 42 5.66 -37.93 -4.88
C TRP A 42 5.84 -38.64 -6.21
N THR A 43 5.92 -37.85 -7.27
CA THR A 43 6.13 -38.33 -8.62
C THR A 43 7.62 -38.40 -8.91
N THR A 44 7.97 -39.20 -9.91
CA THR A 44 9.32 -39.17 -10.49
C THR A 44 9.52 -37.87 -11.24
N LEU A 45 10.76 -37.39 -11.26
CA LEU A 45 11.11 -36.17 -11.94
C LEU A 45 10.96 -36.31 -13.47
N PRO A 46 10.49 -35.29 -14.21
CA PRO A 46 10.45 -35.34 -15.67
C PRO A 46 11.85 -35.52 -16.29
N GLU A 47 11.93 -36.26 -17.40
CA GLU A 47 13.17 -36.52 -18.15
C GLU A 47 14.03 -35.28 -18.45
N PRO A 48 13.50 -34.12 -18.90
CA PRO A 48 14.34 -32.95 -19.17
C PRO A 48 15.06 -32.42 -17.92
N VAL A 49 14.43 -32.50 -16.75
CA VAL A 49 15.06 -32.09 -15.50
C VAL A 49 16.08 -33.13 -15.03
N GLN A 50 15.85 -34.40 -15.34
CA GLN A 50 16.84 -35.44 -15.07
C GLN A 50 18.13 -35.19 -15.85
N ASP A 51 18.04 -34.76 -17.11
CA ASP A 51 19.21 -34.36 -17.90
C ASP A 51 19.94 -33.16 -17.29
N LYS A 52 19.22 -32.13 -16.87
CA LYS A 52 19.82 -30.97 -16.17
C LYS A 52 20.59 -31.39 -14.91
N ILE A 53 20.03 -32.31 -14.12
CA ILE A 53 20.72 -32.85 -12.93
C ILE A 53 21.95 -33.69 -13.33
N ARG A 54 21.88 -34.46 -14.42
CA ARG A 54 23.04 -35.19 -14.96
C ARG A 54 24.16 -34.22 -15.36
N ASP A 55 23.81 -33.11 -15.99
CA ASP A 55 24.77 -32.07 -16.38
C ASP A 55 25.35 -31.33 -15.17
N LEU A 56 24.53 -31.06 -14.16
CA LEU A 56 24.99 -30.52 -12.88
C LEU A 56 26.01 -31.46 -12.22
N PHE A 57 25.73 -32.76 -12.18
CA PHE A 57 26.70 -33.73 -11.65
C PHE A 57 28.03 -33.67 -12.40
N ARG A 58 28.00 -33.59 -13.74
CA ARG A 58 29.22 -33.43 -14.57
C ARG A 58 29.98 -32.13 -14.28
N ALA A 59 29.27 -31.02 -14.09
CA ALA A 59 29.88 -29.74 -13.74
C ALA A 59 30.59 -29.81 -12.37
N LEU A 60 29.97 -30.50 -11.40
CA LEU A 60 30.51 -30.70 -10.05
C LEU A 60 31.69 -31.69 -9.99
N GLU A 61 31.94 -32.49 -11.03
CA GLU A 61 33.14 -33.36 -11.09
C GLU A 61 34.42 -32.54 -11.26
N ARG A 62 34.37 -31.46 -12.05
CA ARG A 62 35.55 -30.68 -12.46
C ARG A 62 36.34 -30.10 -11.28
N PRO A 63 35.71 -29.44 -10.28
CA PRO A 63 36.45 -28.90 -9.13
C PRO A 63 37.18 -29.97 -8.31
N VAL A 64 36.61 -31.16 -8.18
CA VAL A 64 37.22 -32.27 -7.41
C VAL A 64 38.47 -32.80 -8.10
N ILE A 65 38.42 -32.92 -9.42
CA ILE A 65 39.54 -33.39 -10.25
C ILE A 65 40.65 -32.33 -10.28
N VAL A 66 40.30 -31.06 -10.51
CA VAL A 66 41.27 -29.95 -10.62
C VAL A 66 41.99 -29.69 -9.28
N ARG A 67 41.33 -29.93 -8.14
CA ARG A 67 41.93 -29.79 -6.81
C ARG A 67 43.10 -30.75 -6.57
N GLN A 68 43.13 -31.91 -7.23
CA GLN A 68 44.25 -32.84 -7.09
C GLN A 68 45.42 -32.33 -7.95
N GLN A 69 46.61 -32.19 -7.37
CA GLN A 69 47.81 -31.77 -8.10
C GLN A 69 48.52 -32.94 -8.81
N ASN A 70 48.38 -34.16 -8.27
CA ASN A 70 49.04 -35.35 -8.79
C ASN A 70 48.19 -36.03 -9.88
N GLU A 71 48.78 -36.31 -11.05
CA GLU A 71 48.07 -36.93 -12.18
C GLU A 71 47.46 -38.30 -11.83
N ARG A 72 48.21 -39.14 -11.10
CA ARG A 72 47.69 -40.45 -10.65
C ARG A 72 46.46 -40.31 -9.74
N LYS A 73 46.48 -39.31 -8.85
CA LYS A 73 45.35 -39.03 -7.94
C LYS A 73 44.18 -38.36 -8.67
N ARG A 74 44.44 -37.63 -9.76
CA ARG A 74 43.38 -37.11 -10.65
C ARG A 74 42.61 -38.23 -11.31
N ILE A 75 43.31 -39.21 -11.87
CA ILE A 75 42.70 -40.37 -12.54
C ILE A 75 41.87 -41.21 -11.55
N GLU A 76 42.41 -41.46 -10.34
CA GLU A 76 41.68 -42.18 -9.29
C GLU A 76 40.44 -41.40 -8.82
N ALA A 77 40.57 -40.10 -8.55
CA ALA A 77 39.45 -39.24 -8.16
C ALA A 77 38.39 -39.16 -9.26
N GLN A 78 38.80 -39.05 -10.53
CA GLN A 78 37.91 -39.06 -11.67
C GLN A 78 37.16 -40.38 -11.76
N ALA A 79 37.83 -41.52 -11.63
CA ALA A 79 37.19 -42.83 -11.67
C ALA A 79 36.18 -43.01 -10.53
N ALA A 80 36.54 -42.60 -9.30
CA ALA A 80 35.67 -42.65 -8.14
C ALA A 80 34.43 -41.75 -8.30
N VAL A 81 34.61 -40.50 -8.73
CA VAL A 81 33.51 -39.55 -8.94
C VAL A 81 32.59 -40.02 -10.06
N GLN A 82 33.14 -40.47 -11.19
CA GLN A 82 32.34 -41.00 -12.30
C GLN A 82 31.52 -42.22 -11.89
N ALA A 83 32.04 -43.10 -11.04
CA ALA A 83 31.28 -44.23 -10.51
C ALA A 83 30.07 -43.76 -9.69
N VAL A 84 30.25 -42.74 -8.85
CA VAL A 84 29.16 -42.14 -8.06
C VAL A 84 28.13 -41.48 -8.97
N VAL A 85 28.54 -40.67 -9.95
CA VAL A 85 27.64 -39.98 -10.89
C VAL A 85 26.83 -40.97 -11.72
N ARG A 86 27.45 -42.06 -12.20
CA ARG A 86 26.73 -43.14 -12.90
C ARG A 86 25.69 -43.83 -12.00
N ASN A 87 26.02 -44.06 -10.73
CA ASN A 87 25.10 -44.69 -9.78
C ASN A 87 23.92 -43.77 -9.44
N LEU A 88 24.18 -42.48 -9.23
CA LEU A 88 23.14 -41.48 -8.98
C LEU A 88 22.24 -41.28 -10.20
N GLY A 89 22.82 -41.20 -11.40
CA GLY A 89 22.06 -41.10 -12.66
C GLY A 89 21.11 -42.29 -12.88
N LYS A 90 21.52 -43.52 -12.51
CA LYS A 90 20.64 -44.70 -12.56
C LYS A 90 19.50 -44.69 -11.53
N ARG A 91 19.67 -43.97 -10.41
CA ARG A 91 18.68 -43.87 -9.34
C ARG A 91 17.68 -42.73 -9.56
N LEU A 92 18.06 -41.73 -10.34
CA LEU A 92 17.27 -40.52 -10.58
C LEU A 92 15.86 -40.80 -11.13
N PRO A 93 15.64 -41.72 -12.09
CA PRO A 93 14.29 -42.02 -12.58
C PRO A 93 13.40 -42.73 -11.55
N ARG A 94 13.99 -43.36 -10.53
CA ARG A 94 13.28 -44.19 -9.54
C ARG A 94 13.16 -43.50 -8.17
N MET A 95 13.72 -42.30 -8.03
CA MET A 95 13.66 -41.53 -6.79
C MET A 95 12.37 -40.71 -6.76
N PRO A 96 11.52 -40.86 -5.72
CA PRO A 96 10.35 -40.01 -5.57
C PRO A 96 10.78 -38.61 -5.14
N PHE A 97 10.27 -37.60 -5.82
CA PHE A 97 10.51 -36.19 -5.48
C PHE A 97 9.25 -35.53 -4.93
N PRO A 98 9.37 -34.67 -3.90
CA PRO A 98 8.23 -33.89 -3.41
C PRO A 98 7.57 -33.10 -4.55
N PRO A 99 6.23 -32.96 -4.57
CA PRO A 99 5.52 -32.27 -5.66
C PRO A 99 5.86 -30.77 -5.78
N VAL A 100 6.52 -30.20 -4.77
CA VAL A 100 6.97 -28.81 -4.74
C VAL A 100 8.29 -28.60 -5.49
N SER A 101 9.05 -29.66 -5.81
CA SER A 101 10.26 -29.53 -6.62
C SER A 101 9.87 -29.34 -8.09
N LYS A 102 9.62 -28.09 -8.47
CA LYS A 102 9.43 -27.69 -9.86
C LYS A 102 10.77 -27.75 -10.61
N GLU A 103 10.71 -27.85 -11.92
CA GLU A 103 11.87 -27.81 -12.82
C GLU A 103 12.76 -26.59 -12.60
N SER A 104 12.15 -25.43 -12.33
CA SER A 104 12.84 -24.16 -12.05
C SER A 104 13.78 -24.20 -10.84
N VAL A 105 13.55 -25.11 -9.88
CA VAL A 105 14.39 -25.23 -8.67
C VAL A 105 15.78 -25.79 -9.01
N PHE A 106 15.92 -26.47 -10.14
CA PHE A 106 17.20 -27.04 -10.60
C PHE A 106 17.97 -26.12 -11.54
N GLU A 107 17.37 -24.98 -11.94
CA GLU A 107 18.00 -23.99 -12.80
C GLU A 107 18.53 -22.83 -11.95
N TYR A 108 19.85 -22.77 -11.82
CA TYR A 108 20.53 -21.72 -11.05
C TYR A 108 20.17 -20.32 -11.55
N GLU A 109 20.19 -20.11 -12.87
CA GLU A 109 19.87 -18.82 -13.49
C GLU A 109 18.41 -18.40 -13.25
N ALA A 110 17.47 -19.35 -13.29
CA ALA A 110 16.07 -19.06 -13.02
C ALA A 110 15.86 -18.63 -11.55
N ALA A 111 16.50 -19.32 -10.61
CA ALA A 111 16.47 -18.96 -9.19
C ALA A 111 17.12 -17.59 -8.93
N LEU A 112 18.22 -17.28 -9.63
CA LEU A 112 18.89 -15.97 -9.52
C LEU A 112 18.01 -14.85 -10.07
N ASN A 113 17.35 -15.07 -11.22
CA ASN A 113 16.42 -14.10 -11.80
C ASN A 113 15.21 -13.86 -10.89
N GLU A 114 14.65 -14.91 -10.29
CA GLU A 114 13.58 -14.78 -9.29
C GLU A 114 14.07 -13.95 -8.10
N HIS A 115 15.26 -14.21 -7.58
CA HIS A 115 15.85 -13.44 -6.49
C HIS A 115 15.98 -11.95 -6.83
N VAL A 116 16.58 -11.62 -7.98
CA VAL A 116 16.73 -10.23 -8.44
C VAL A 116 15.37 -9.56 -8.60
N SER A 117 14.36 -10.26 -9.13
CA SER A 117 13.00 -9.72 -9.26
C SER A 117 12.39 -9.41 -7.89
N LEU A 118 12.55 -10.30 -6.92
CA LEU A 118 12.04 -10.12 -5.56
C LEU A 118 12.78 -8.98 -4.83
N GLU A 119 14.09 -8.85 -5.02
CA GLU A 119 14.88 -7.74 -4.48
C GLU A 119 14.43 -6.40 -5.07
N SER A 120 14.19 -6.33 -6.38
CA SER A 120 13.69 -5.12 -7.03
C SER A 120 12.29 -4.72 -6.52
N SER A 121 11.41 -5.70 -6.29
CA SER A 121 10.08 -5.48 -5.70
C SER A 121 10.19 -5.01 -4.25
N LEU A 122 11.11 -5.59 -3.47
CA LEU A 122 11.35 -5.20 -2.09
C LEU A 122 11.86 -3.75 -2.02
N ALA A 123 12.84 -3.40 -2.85
CA ALA A 123 13.38 -2.05 -2.94
C ALA A 123 12.28 -1.03 -3.28
N THR A 124 11.48 -1.31 -4.33
CA THR A 124 10.35 -0.46 -4.72
C THR A 124 9.33 -0.29 -3.59
N MET A 125 9.00 -1.37 -2.87
CA MET A 125 8.09 -1.27 -1.72
C MET A 125 8.69 -0.47 -0.57
N THR A 126 9.98 -0.60 -0.30
CA THR A 126 10.66 0.15 0.76
C THR A 126 10.69 1.64 0.42
N ASP A 127 11.02 1.99 -0.83
CA ASP A 127 10.98 3.38 -1.31
C ASP A 127 9.57 3.97 -1.20
N SER A 128 8.54 3.19 -1.56
CA SER A 128 7.14 3.64 -1.41
C SER A 128 6.74 3.87 0.05
N VAL A 129 7.22 3.02 0.96
CA VAL A 129 6.97 3.15 2.40
C VAL A 129 7.65 4.41 2.95
N ASP A 130 8.86 4.73 2.49
CA ASP A 130 9.58 5.92 2.94
C ASP A 130 8.97 7.21 2.39
N LEU A 131 8.44 7.21 1.16
CA LEU A 131 7.62 8.30 0.64
C LEU A 131 6.38 8.53 1.51
N LEU A 132 5.62 7.46 1.79
CA LEU A 132 4.41 7.56 2.61
C LEU A 132 4.70 8.06 4.02
N LYS A 133 5.80 7.63 4.65
CA LYS A 133 6.21 8.15 5.96
C LYS A 133 6.52 9.65 5.90
N ALA A 134 7.22 10.11 4.86
CA ALA A 134 7.53 11.53 4.69
C ALA A 134 6.27 12.38 4.47
N GLU A 135 5.25 11.82 3.79
CA GLU A 135 3.97 12.50 3.63
C GLU A 135 3.17 12.55 4.94
N ILE A 136 3.13 11.45 5.69
CA ILE A 136 2.52 11.42 7.03
C ILE A 136 3.17 12.47 7.93
N GLU A 137 4.50 12.58 7.95
CA GLU A 137 5.20 13.58 8.75
C GLU A 137 4.81 15.02 8.33
N ARG A 138 4.62 15.27 7.03
CA ARG A 138 4.12 16.56 6.54
C ARG A 138 2.70 16.85 7.01
N GLU A 139 1.79 15.89 6.86
CA GLU A 139 0.40 16.04 7.25
C GLU A 139 0.26 16.24 8.77
N GLU A 140 1.00 15.48 9.57
CA GLU A 140 1.05 15.64 11.02
C GLU A 140 1.56 17.04 11.42
N ALA A 141 2.58 17.55 10.73
CA ALA A 141 3.09 18.90 10.97
C ALA A 141 2.09 20.00 10.59
N LEU A 142 1.28 19.81 9.54
CA LEU A 142 0.20 20.72 9.17
C LEU A 142 -0.93 20.68 10.18
N LEU A 143 -1.37 19.48 10.56
CA LEU A 143 -2.41 19.28 11.56
C LEU A 143 -2.01 19.88 12.92
N ALA A 144 -0.73 19.77 13.31
CA ALA A 144 -0.20 20.42 14.51
C ALA A 144 -0.25 21.96 14.46
N LYS A 145 -0.19 22.58 13.26
CA LYS A 145 -0.34 24.03 13.11
C LYS A 145 -1.82 24.43 13.17
N GLU A 146 -2.68 23.70 12.47
CA GLU A 146 -4.13 23.97 12.44
C GLU A 146 -4.77 23.79 13.82
N THR A 147 -4.39 22.75 14.56
CA THR A 147 -4.86 22.54 15.94
C THR A 147 -4.45 23.68 16.87
N LYS A 148 -3.24 24.23 16.72
CA LYS A 148 -2.81 25.42 17.47
C LYS A 148 -3.63 26.65 17.10
N GLN A 149 -3.87 26.88 15.81
CA GLN A 149 -4.71 28.00 15.34
C GLN A 149 -6.14 27.89 15.85
N LEU A 150 -6.74 26.70 15.84
CA LEU A 150 -8.07 26.46 16.40
C LEU A 150 -8.11 26.75 17.90
N GLN A 151 -7.10 26.31 18.65
CA GLN A 151 -7.01 26.61 20.09
C GLN A 151 -6.88 28.12 20.37
N GLU A 152 -6.18 28.87 19.52
CA GLU A 152 -6.10 30.33 19.63
C GLU A 152 -7.44 30.99 19.32
N MET A 153 -8.14 30.56 18.26
CA MET A 153 -9.47 31.06 17.93
C MET A 153 -10.50 30.72 19.02
N GLU A 154 -10.45 29.53 19.59
CA GLU A 154 -11.32 29.12 20.71
C GLU A 154 -11.07 29.98 21.95
N LYS A 155 -9.81 30.22 22.31
CA LYS A 155 -9.47 31.15 23.41
C LYS A 155 -9.95 32.57 23.14
N ASN A 156 -9.82 33.05 21.90
CA ASN A 156 -10.28 34.38 21.52
C ASN A 156 -11.81 34.47 21.55
N ALA A 157 -12.52 33.48 21.02
CA ALA A 157 -13.98 33.40 21.07
C ALA A 157 -14.49 33.37 22.53
N ASN A 158 -13.86 32.56 23.39
CA ASN A 158 -14.19 32.48 24.82
C ASN A 158 -13.93 33.81 25.55
N ARG A 159 -12.86 34.54 25.19
CA ARG A 159 -12.57 35.88 25.75
C ARG A 159 -13.64 36.89 25.33
N VAL A 160 -13.98 36.94 24.04
CA VAL A 160 -15.03 37.82 23.52
C VAL A 160 -16.38 37.49 24.15
N GLU A 161 -16.72 36.21 24.30
CA GLU A 161 -17.96 35.79 24.96
C GLU A 161 -17.97 36.19 26.45
N ALA A 162 -16.84 36.02 27.16
CA ALA A 162 -16.71 36.43 28.54
C ALA A 162 -16.81 37.96 28.71
N GLU A 163 -16.21 38.73 27.80
CA GLU A 163 -16.32 40.19 27.77
C GLU A 163 -17.75 40.63 27.47
N ARG A 164 -18.41 40.03 26.46
CA ARG A 164 -19.83 40.27 26.17
C ARG A 164 -20.69 39.99 27.39
N LYS A 165 -20.48 38.86 28.08
CA LYS A 165 -21.20 38.54 29.34
C LYS A 165 -20.97 39.57 30.44
N ARG A 166 -19.77 40.19 30.52
CA ARG A 166 -19.49 41.27 31.46
C ARG A 166 -20.19 42.56 31.06
N GLN A 167 -20.15 42.92 29.77
CA GLN A 167 -20.85 44.10 29.23
C GLN A 167 -22.36 43.99 29.44
N MET A 168 -22.97 42.84 29.12
CA MET A 168 -24.39 42.56 29.36
C MET A 168 -24.81 42.66 30.83
N LYS A 169 -23.90 42.45 31.79
CA LYS A 169 -24.17 42.66 33.22
C LYS A 169 -24.15 44.14 33.62
N ASN A 170 -23.40 44.96 32.91
CA ASN A 170 -23.26 46.39 33.14
C ASN A 170 -24.26 47.23 32.32
N GLU A 171 -24.94 46.63 31.34
CA GLU A 171 -25.96 47.26 30.51
C GLU A 171 -27.27 47.50 31.28
N HIS A 172 -27.95 48.59 30.92
CA HIS A 172 -29.21 48.99 31.54
C HIS A 172 -30.35 48.00 31.17
N PRO A 173 -31.29 47.69 32.09
CA PRO A 173 -32.34 46.67 31.90
C PRO A 173 -33.17 46.81 30.60
N ALA A 174 -33.31 48.02 30.07
CA ALA A 174 -34.04 48.30 28.83
C ALA A 174 -33.36 47.72 27.57
N LEU A 175 -32.02 47.63 27.53
CA LEU A 175 -31.28 47.06 26.39
C LEU A 175 -31.32 45.52 26.43
N ARG A 176 -31.37 44.94 27.64
CA ARG A 176 -31.49 43.50 27.86
C ARG A 176 -32.82 42.93 27.34
N GLN A 177 -33.89 43.72 27.43
CA GLN A 177 -35.22 43.35 26.93
C GLN A 177 -35.30 43.32 25.39
N LEU A 178 -34.41 44.00 24.67
CA LEU A 178 -34.35 43.98 23.21
C LEU A 178 -33.69 42.71 22.67
N ASP A 179 -32.72 42.16 23.39
CA ASP A 179 -32.04 40.90 23.06
C ASP A 179 -32.89 39.66 23.40
N ASP A 180 -33.77 39.76 24.40
CA ASP A 180 -34.73 38.70 24.80
C ASP A 180 -35.97 38.64 23.87
N ILE A 181 -36.12 39.56 22.91
CA ILE A 181 -37.16 39.44 21.88
C ILE A 181 -36.81 38.22 21.03
N PRO A 182 -37.65 37.17 20.99
CA PRO A 182 -37.36 35.99 20.19
C PRO A 182 -37.22 36.44 18.73
N LYS A 183 -36.03 36.25 18.15
CA LYS A 183 -35.84 36.24 16.70
C LYS A 183 -36.71 35.12 16.17
N ASN A 184 -37.94 35.46 15.81
CA ASN A 184 -38.93 34.55 15.29
C ASN A 184 -38.36 33.97 13.98
N GLN A 185 -37.84 32.75 14.05
CA GLN A 185 -37.51 31.94 12.88
C GLN A 185 -38.83 31.49 12.25
N GLY A 186 -39.42 32.38 11.46
CA GLY A 186 -40.32 31.97 10.39
C GLY A 186 -39.50 31.43 9.21
N PRO A 187 -39.95 30.39 8.50
CA PRO A 187 -39.32 29.97 7.26
C PRO A 187 -39.52 31.07 6.22
N GLY A 188 -38.41 31.57 5.66
CA GLY A 188 -38.44 32.60 4.64
C GLY A 188 -38.38 34.01 5.21
N ALA A 189 -37.15 34.49 5.45
CA ALA A 189 -36.86 35.88 5.11
C ALA A 189 -36.92 36.01 3.58
N HIS A 190 -38.13 35.94 3.03
CA HIS A 190 -38.41 36.50 1.73
C HIS A 190 -38.16 37.99 1.89
N PHE A 191 -37.02 38.45 1.35
CA PHE A 191 -36.77 39.86 1.14
C PHE A 191 -37.84 40.35 0.18
N THR A 192 -39.01 40.71 0.71
CA THR A 192 -40.07 41.34 -0.06
C THR A 192 -39.58 42.76 -0.32
N ILE A 193 -38.82 42.90 -1.41
CA ILE A 193 -38.71 44.16 -2.13
C ILE A 193 -40.15 44.54 -2.43
N LEU A 194 -40.66 45.53 -1.70
CA LEU A 194 -41.83 46.27 -2.17
C LEU A 194 -41.44 46.76 -3.56
N GLU A 195 -42.10 46.21 -4.57
CA GLU A 195 -41.99 46.62 -5.96
C GLU A 195 -42.54 48.05 -6.05
N ALA A 196 -41.73 49.01 -5.62
CA ALA A 196 -41.89 50.39 -5.99
C ALA A 196 -41.67 50.43 -7.50
N LYS A 197 -42.69 50.89 -8.20
CA LYS A 197 -42.80 50.95 -9.66
C LYS A 197 -41.81 51.94 -10.31
N ASP A 198 -40.73 52.29 -9.62
CA ASP A 198 -39.66 53.23 -9.98
C ASP A 198 -38.25 52.57 -9.94
N SER A 199 -38.17 51.24 -9.98
CA SER A 199 -36.91 50.50 -9.82
C SER A 199 -36.03 50.47 -11.08
N GLN A 200 -36.49 50.90 -12.25
CA GLN A 200 -35.60 51.07 -13.41
C GLN A 200 -34.62 52.23 -13.23
N SER A 201 -35.01 53.31 -12.54
CA SER A 201 -34.11 54.45 -12.26
C SER A 201 -33.08 54.18 -11.15
N ALA A 202 -33.41 53.32 -10.17
CA ALA A 202 -32.53 53.07 -9.02
C ALA A 202 -31.33 52.17 -9.36
N PHE A 203 -31.47 51.25 -10.33
CA PHE A 203 -30.34 50.46 -10.82
C PHE A 203 -29.45 51.26 -11.80
N ASP A 204 -30.03 52.15 -12.61
CA ASP A 204 -29.26 53.08 -13.46
C ASP A 204 -28.42 54.06 -12.62
N GLU A 205 -28.93 54.54 -11.47
CA GLU A 205 -28.13 55.38 -10.54
C GLU A 205 -26.93 54.62 -9.94
N LEU A 206 -27.09 53.32 -9.64
CA LEU A 206 -25.99 52.47 -9.14
C LEU A 206 -24.99 52.08 -10.24
N GLU A 207 -25.42 52.00 -11.50
CA GLU A 207 -24.54 51.74 -12.64
C GLU A 207 -23.65 52.95 -12.97
N ASN A 208 -24.11 54.15 -12.65
CA ASN A 208 -23.39 55.42 -12.79
C ASN A 208 -22.39 55.70 -11.66
N ASP A 209 -22.39 54.91 -10.57
CA ASP A 209 -21.38 55.02 -9.50
C ASP A 209 -20.07 54.31 -9.92
N PRO A 210 -18.94 55.05 -9.99
CA PRO A 210 -17.65 54.50 -10.44
C PRO A 210 -17.11 53.39 -9.53
N GLU A 211 -17.47 53.36 -8.24
CA GLU A 211 -17.00 52.32 -7.32
C GLU A 211 -17.84 51.04 -7.43
N ILE A 212 -19.16 51.19 -7.58
CA ILE A 212 -20.10 50.05 -7.69
C ILE A 212 -19.98 49.37 -9.07
N SER A 213 -19.80 50.15 -10.14
CA SER A 213 -19.54 49.60 -11.48
C SER A 213 -18.23 48.79 -11.55
N GLY A 214 -17.22 49.19 -10.77
CA GLY A 214 -15.98 48.43 -10.60
C GLY A 214 -16.21 47.08 -9.93
N LEU A 215 -16.95 47.06 -8.83
CA LEU A 215 -17.32 45.83 -8.10
C LEU A 215 -18.20 44.91 -8.96
N LEU A 216 -19.14 45.46 -9.72
CA LEU A 216 -20.03 44.69 -10.59
C LEU A 216 -19.26 44.05 -11.76
N LYS A 217 -18.28 44.76 -12.33
CA LYS A 217 -17.33 44.20 -13.31
C LYS A 217 -16.46 43.09 -12.70
N GLN A 218 -15.97 43.27 -11.47
CA GLN A 218 -15.19 42.25 -10.77
C GLN A 218 -16.02 40.99 -10.48
N LEU A 219 -17.27 41.16 -10.03
CA LEU A 219 -18.18 40.07 -9.74
C LEU A 219 -18.58 39.33 -11.02
N ASN A 220 -18.89 40.04 -12.10
CA ASN A 220 -19.15 39.44 -13.40
C ASN A 220 -17.91 38.73 -13.95
N GLY A 221 -16.72 39.30 -13.78
CA GLY A 221 -15.45 38.65 -14.08
C GLY A 221 -15.23 37.36 -13.27
N HIS A 222 -15.56 37.35 -11.98
CA HIS A 222 -15.43 36.18 -11.12
C HIS A 222 -16.46 35.10 -11.45
N LEU A 223 -17.72 35.48 -11.71
CA LEU A 223 -18.76 34.55 -12.16
C LEU A 223 -18.40 33.93 -13.52
N LYS A 224 -17.88 34.72 -14.45
CA LYS A 224 -17.43 34.23 -15.76
C LYS A 224 -16.19 33.32 -15.64
N SER A 225 -15.30 33.61 -14.70
CA SER A 225 -14.17 32.74 -14.36
C SER A 225 -14.64 31.41 -13.76
N MET A 226 -15.57 31.44 -12.78
CA MET A 226 -16.18 30.23 -12.23
C MET A 226 -16.94 29.45 -13.31
N GLN A 227 -17.68 30.13 -14.19
CA GLN A 227 -18.36 29.50 -15.31
C GLN A 227 -17.38 28.80 -16.26
N ASN A 228 -16.26 29.44 -16.60
CA ASN A 228 -15.22 28.86 -17.44
C ASN A 228 -14.53 27.67 -16.76
N ASN A 229 -14.33 27.71 -15.44
CA ASN A 229 -13.77 26.60 -14.67
C ASN A 229 -14.76 25.42 -14.58
N VAL A 230 -16.06 25.68 -14.58
CA VAL A 230 -17.11 24.64 -14.50
C VAL A 230 -17.49 24.08 -15.88
N ALA A 231 -17.30 24.84 -16.97
CA ALA A 231 -17.55 24.40 -18.34
C ALA A 231 -16.98 23.00 -18.68
N PRO A 232 -15.69 22.69 -18.40
CA PRO A 232 -15.15 21.35 -18.68
C PRO A 232 -15.73 20.23 -17.79
N LEU A 233 -16.32 20.56 -16.64
CA LEU A 233 -16.91 19.60 -15.71
C LEU A 233 -18.35 19.22 -16.08
N THR A 234 -19.04 20.01 -16.91
CA THR A 234 -20.44 19.78 -17.29
C THR A 234 -20.67 18.44 -18.00
N GLY A 235 -19.72 17.98 -18.82
CA GLY A 235 -19.80 16.68 -19.53
C GLY A 235 -19.26 15.48 -18.74
N LEU A 236 -18.64 15.70 -17.58
CA LEU A 236 -18.01 14.62 -16.79
C LEU A 236 -19.06 13.68 -16.19
N LYS A 237 -20.22 14.22 -15.79
CA LYS A 237 -21.36 13.42 -15.30
C LYS A 237 -21.87 12.44 -16.37
N ASP A 238 -21.95 12.88 -17.62
CA ASP A 238 -22.37 12.03 -18.74
C ASP A 238 -21.30 10.98 -19.08
N ALA A 239 -20.01 11.32 -18.95
CA ALA A 239 -18.92 10.36 -19.12
C ALA A 239 -18.91 9.29 -18.00
N ILE A 240 -19.17 9.67 -16.75
CA ILE A 240 -19.27 8.75 -15.61
C ILE A 240 -20.45 7.79 -15.82
N THR A 241 -21.64 8.31 -16.13
CA THR A 241 -22.83 7.45 -16.34
C THR A 241 -22.65 6.49 -17.51
N ARG A 242 -21.99 6.90 -18.60
CA ARG A 242 -21.61 5.99 -19.69
C ARG A 242 -20.62 4.92 -19.24
N SER A 243 -19.61 5.29 -18.45
CA SER A 243 -18.61 4.34 -17.93
C SER A 243 -19.26 3.33 -16.97
N GLU A 244 -20.17 3.79 -16.10
CA GLU A 244 -20.98 2.95 -15.21
C GLU A 244 -21.91 2.01 -15.99
N ALA A 245 -22.53 2.48 -17.06
CA ALA A 245 -23.33 1.63 -17.96
C ALA A 245 -22.47 0.54 -18.65
N VAL A 246 -21.26 0.88 -19.10
CA VAL A 246 -20.33 -0.11 -19.69
C VAL A 246 -19.83 -1.11 -18.65
N LEU A 247 -19.49 -0.64 -17.45
CA LEU A 247 -19.04 -1.51 -16.36
C LEU A 247 -20.15 -2.43 -15.86
N SER A 248 -21.40 -1.96 -15.79
CA SER A 248 -22.55 -2.81 -15.44
C SER A 248 -22.87 -3.84 -16.51
N LEU A 249 -22.71 -3.51 -17.80
CA LEU A 249 -22.81 -4.48 -18.90
C LEU A 249 -21.68 -5.52 -18.86
N PHE A 250 -20.46 -5.13 -18.51
CA PHE A 250 -19.32 -6.04 -18.37
C PHE A 250 -19.39 -6.88 -17.08
N SER A 251 -20.00 -6.34 -16.03
CA SER A 251 -20.17 -7.00 -14.73
C SER A 251 -21.39 -7.93 -14.67
N ALA A 252 -22.23 -7.99 -15.71
CA ALA A 252 -23.24 -9.03 -15.82
C ALA A 252 -22.53 -10.37 -16.04
N PRO A 253 -22.58 -11.31 -15.06
CA PRO A 253 -21.93 -12.59 -15.21
C PRO A 253 -22.63 -13.38 -16.32
N GLU A 254 -21.84 -13.83 -17.28
CA GLU A 254 -22.14 -14.99 -18.11
C GLU A 254 -22.51 -16.14 -17.17
N ALA A 255 -23.79 -16.46 -17.12
CA ALA A 255 -24.34 -17.61 -16.42
C ALA A 255 -25.48 -18.16 -17.28
N PRO A 256 -25.65 -19.50 -17.28
CA PRO A 256 -25.28 -20.43 -18.35
C PRO A 256 -26.20 -20.45 -19.58
#